data_AF-A0AB36WDA7-F1
#
_entry.id   AF-A0AB36WDA7-F1
#
_cell.length_a   1.000
_cell.length_b   1.000
_cell.length_c   1.000
_cell.angle_alpha   90.00
_cell.angle_beta   90.00
_cell.angle_gamma   90.00
#
_symmetry.space_group_name_H-M   'P 1'
#
loop_
_entity.id
_entity.type
_entity.pdbx_description
1 polymer ?
#
loop_
_entity_poly.entity_id
_entity_poly.type
_entity_poly.pdbx_seq_one_letter_code
_entity_poly.pdbx_strand_id
1 'polypeptide(L)'
;MPDLKIYDEEIPKYDVERAEANLAAKSSTDKVAIFHRFLSERSVFNKMLDLLVDLTPQHLKSKETVSDPHALQNVLESQDNEYRKNMFPTPRYHFHEIPAFPRPLTRKSFQEYIYFLTHVKIPYRNSSSLLSGIIPEILLYTHSLTNEEFKELRSVETYNYIIKYFGYDKFQASFARELMLVMAADEKQPNLETINQLIKICRLHSTRRSLVSSYSIILKYLHLIRRMGLSVNLTTWARIYECITNIFLREAYVNKMSSINLPISSHMCVRILEDYSSTTQVTQEVIAFLCNDLKRPGWKQLPRLAEKVLSHVVANARQVDDLKPAFDLLDEIVIDEATVNTFTRTISENTHLKHRTLILLFAYHRLEKFINVESTDTLVSMIKVIANENIDIARANFIIRGLLHNEALKKLNLPAEFISHKQIKQPYFKHNKVTYKFSNTCISEHYRIMKRLIGDSITDFEARVIYHYRDEDGYQMPWVPLTEAESDEWKVFKESVSNIDPFHKNMEELSSELGIEMAAKNTPSHFISAYRIHNAVNSSISRDIDLVHRLRAGLDEHLKKELEERGIYSSK
;
A
#
# COMPACT_ATOMS: atom_id res chain seq x y z
N MET A 1 -26.28 -16.27 2.04
CA MET A 1 -26.69 -15.79 0.70
C MET A 1 -27.26 -16.97 -0.06
N PRO A 2 -28.45 -16.86 -0.68
CA PRO A 2 -28.63 -17.52 -1.95
C PRO A 2 -27.73 -16.79 -2.94
N ASP A 3 -26.71 -17.48 -3.45
CA ASP A 3 -25.94 -17.00 -4.60
C ASP A 3 -26.94 -16.83 -5.76
N LEU A 4 -27.36 -15.60 -6.05
CA LEU A 4 -27.95 -15.26 -7.35
C LEU A 4 -26.83 -15.25 -8.40
N LYS A 5 -26.13 -16.38 -8.54
CA LYS A 5 -25.51 -16.73 -9.80
C LYS A 5 -26.67 -17.18 -10.68
N ILE A 6 -27.02 -16.36 -11.65
CA ILE A 6 -27.71 -16.86 -12.84
C ILE A 6 -26.78 -17.95 -13.38
N TYR A 7 -27.14 -19.21 -13.16
CA TYR A 7 -26.50 -20.35 -13.81
C TYR A 7 -26.95 -20.30 -15.27
N ASP A 8 -26.36 -19.39 -16.05
CA ASP A 8 -26.29 -19.61 -17.48
C ASP A 8 -25.26 -20.72 -17.69
N GLU A 9 -25.75 -21.93 -17.97
CA GLU A 9 -24.91 -23.07 -18.38
C GLU A 9 -24.10 -22.76 -19.66
N GLU A 10 -24.43 -21.67 -20.36
CA GLU A 10 -23.79 -21.18 -21.58
C GLU A 10 -22.62 -20.20 -21.35
N ILE A 11 -22.30 -19.79 -20.10
CA ILE A 11 -21.13 -18.92 -19.89
C ILE A 11 -19.87 -19.75 -20.23
N PRO A 12 -19.09 -19.37 -21.26
CA PRO A 12 -17.88 -20.12 -21.60
C PRO A 12 -16.95 -20.18 -20.39
N LYS A 13 -16.46 -21.38 -20.09
CA LYS A 13 -15.51 -21.60 -18.98
C LYS A 13 -14.33 -20.63 -19.13
N TYR A 14 -13.92 -20.03 -18.01
CA TYR A 14 -12.79 -19.12 -18.00
C TYR A 14 -11.52 -19.83 -18.51
N ASP A 15 -10.98 -19.35 -19.63
CA ASP A 15 -9.79 -19.90 -20.26
C ASP A 15 -8.53 -19.48 -19.46
N VAL A 16 -8.15 -20.33 -18.52
CA VAL A 16 -7.02 -20.09 -17.61
C VAL A 16 -5.70 -20.00 -18.40
N GLU A 17 -5.50 -20.89 -19.37
CA GLU A 17 -4.25 -20.99 -20.15
C GLU A 17 -4.01 -19.71 -20.95
N ARG A 18 -5.03 -19.22 -21.65
CA ARG A 18 -4.93 -17.94 -22.38
C ARG A 18 -4.70 -16.76 -21.45
N ALA A 19 -5.34 -16.74 -20.28
CA ALA A 19 -5.15 -15.66 -19.32
C ALA A 19 -3.73 -15.66 -18.70
N GLU A 20 -3.13 -16.84 -18.52
CA GLU A 20 -1.73 -17.01 -18.11
C GLU A 20 -0.75 -16.63 -19.22
N ALA A 21 -1.00 -17.05 -20.45
CA ALA A 21 -0.20 -16.64 -21.62
C ALA A 21 -0.23 -15.11 -21.80
N ASN A 22 -1.40 -14.47 -21.66
CA ASN A 22 -1.53 -13.03 -21.68
C ASN A 22 -0.75 -12.36 -20.56
N LEU A 23 -0.76 -12.93 -19.34
CA LEU A 23 0.04 -12.39 -18.23
C LEU A 23 1.54 -12.49 -18.53
N ALA A 24 2.01 -13.64 -19.02
CA ALA A 24 3.41 -13.84 -19.39
C ALA A 24 3.85 -12.84 -20.48
N ALA A 25 3.01 -12.63 -21.50
CA ALA A 25 3.27 -11.63 -22.53
C ALA A 25 3.28 -10.20 -21.97
N LYS A 26 2.46 -9.90 -20.95
CA LYS A 26 2.44 -8.59 -20.29
C LYS A 26 3.67 -8.31 -19.45
N SER A 27 4.21 -9.33 -18.79
CA SER A 27 5.38 -9.22 -17.90
C SER A 27 6.72 -9.50 -18.61
N SER A 28 6.69 -9.77 -19.92
CA SER A 28 7.91 -10.06 -20.68
C SER A 28 8.82 -8.84 -20.75
N THR A 29 10.11 -9.05 -20.49
CA THR A 29 11.19 -8.05 -20.66
C THR A 29 11.83 -8.13 -22.05
N ASP A 30 11.45 -9.12 -22.86
CA ASP A 30 11.98 -9.28 -24.21
C ASP A 30 11.43 -8.19 -25.15
N LYS A 31 12.35 -7.51 -25.83
CA LYS A 31 12.04 -6.40 -26.75
C LYS A 31 11.13 -6.84 -27.90
N VAL A 32 11.30 -8.06 -28.40
CA VAL A 32 10.50 -8.60 -29.51
C VAL A 32 9.07 -8.86 -29.06
N ALA A 33 8.89 -9.52 -27.91
CA ALA A 33 7.57 -9.72 -27.31
C ALA A 33 6.85 -8.39 -27.01
N ILE A 34 7.57 -7.40 -26.46
CA ILE A 34 7.02 -6.06 -26.20
C ILE A 34 6.56 -5.39 -27.51
N PHE A 35 7.33 -5.51 -28.59
CA PHE A 35 6.98 -4.94 -29.88
C PHE A 35 5.78 -5.64 -30.55
N HIS A 36 5.72 -6.97 -30.52
CA HIS A 36 4.54 -7.70 -31.03
C HIS A 36 3.26 -7.33 -30.29
N ARG A 37 3.35 -7.15 -28.98
CA ARG A 37 2.22 -6.68 -28.17
C ARG A 37 1.81 -5.26 -28.53
N PHE A 38 2.76 -4.37 -28.79
CA PHE A 38 2.47 -3.03 -29.30
C PHE A 38 1.65 -3.13 -30.59
N LEU A 39 2.07 -3.96 -31.56
CA LEU A 39 1.36 -4.12 -32.83
C LEU A 39 -0.07 -4.64 -32.66
N SER A 40 -0.29 -5.59 -31.75
CA SER A 40 -1.62 -6.17 -31.53
C SER A 40 -2.60 -5.22 -30.83
N GLU A 41 -2.13 -4.43 -29.87
CA GLU A 41 -2.98 -3.52 -29.08
C GLU A 41 -3.15 -2.12 -29.73
N ARG A 42 -2.29 -1.75 -30.69
CA ARG A 42 -2.24 -0.41 -31.30
C ARG A 42 -3.57 0.08 -31.86
N SER A 43 -4.33 -0.78 -32.55
CA SER A 43 -5.58 -0.37 -33.20
C SER A 43 -6.67 0.02 -32.17
N VAL A 44 -6.82 -0.76 -31.10
CA VAL A 44 -7.76 -0.50 -30.01
C VAL A 44 -7.29 0.71 -29.20
N PHE A 45 -5.98 0.81 -28.96
CA PHE A 45 -5.38 1.93 -28.26
C PHE A 45 -5.62 3.27 -28.98
N ASN A 46 -5.43 3.32 -30.29
CA ASN A 46 -5.68 4.54 -31.07
C ASN A 46 -7.16 4.95 -31.01
N LYS A 47 -8.10 4.01 -31.15
CA LYS A 47 -9.54 4.28 -31.01
C LYS A 47 -9.88 4.86 -29.63
N MET A 48 -9.27 4.32 -28.57
CA MET A 48 -9.43 4.82 -27.20
C MET A 48 -8.87 6.23 -27.06
N LEU A 49 -7.69 6.48 -27.63
CA LEU A 49 -7.00 7.76 -27.54
C LEU A 49 -7.75 8.87 -28.30
N ASP A 50 -8.24 8.58 -29.50
CA ASP A 50 -9.03 9.54 -30.29
C ASP A 50 -10.34 9.90 -29.56
N LEU A 51 -11.05 8.89 -29.03
CA LEU A 51 -12.24 9.11 -28.19
C LEU A 51 -11.92 9.96 -26.94
N LEU A 52 -10.77 9.74 -26.31
CA LEU A 52 -10.35 10.51 -25.14
C LEU A 52 -10.10 11.99 -25.49
N VAL A 53 -9.49 12.27 -26.64
CA VAL A 53 -9.27 13.63 -27.15
C VAL A 53 -10.59 14.35 -27.45
N ASP A 54 -11.54 13.64 -28.05
CA ASP A 54 -12.87 14.17 -28.35
C ASP A 54 -13.61 14.59 -27.08
N LEU A 55 -13.52 13.77 -26.02
CA LEU A 55 -14.19 14.01 -24.73
C LEU A 55 -13.45 15.01 -23.84
N THR A 56 -12.23 15.41 -24.21
CA THR A 56 -11.47 16.39 -23.45
C THR A 56 -11.98 17.80 -23.77
N PRO A 57 -12.34 18.61 -22.75
CA PRO A 57 -12.78 20.00 -22.93
C PRO A 57 -11.78 20.86 -23.70
N GLN A 58 -12.28 21.82 -24.48
CA GLN A 58 -11.41 22.73 -25.25
C GLN A 58 -10.55 23.64 -24.37
N HIS A 59 -11.05 24.06 -23.20
CA HIS A 59 -10.29 24.92 -22.29
C HIS A 59 -9.02 24.24 -21.74
N LEU A 60 -8.96 22.89 -21.73
CA LEU A 60 -7.75 22.14 -21.36
C LEU A 60 -6.77 21.94 -22.53
N LYS A 61 -7.19 22.21 -23.77
CA LYS A 61 -6.41 22.02 -25.01
C LYS A 61 -5.84 23.32 -25.57
N SER A 62 -5.84 24.40 -24.79
CA SER A 62 -5.45 25.71 -25.28
C SER A 62 -3.92 25.86 -25.30
N LYS A 63 -3.39 26.48 -26.35
CA LYS A 63 -1.93 26.76 -26.45
C LYS A 63 -1.42 27.65 -25.31
N GLU A 64 -2.29 28.53 -24.81
CA GLU A 64 -2.01 29.44 -23.70
C GLU A 64 -1.68 28.67 -22.42
N THR A 65 -2.39 27.58 -22.12
CA THR A 65 -2.15 26.76 -20.92
C THR A 65 -0.80 26.04 -20.90
N VAL A 66 -0.11 25.93 -22.05
CA VAL A 66 1.23 25.32 -22.14
C VAL A 66 2.34 26.36 -22.28
N SER A 67 2.00 27.54 -22.79
CA SER A 67 2.96 28.61 -23.10
C SER A 67 3.13 29.59 -21.94
N ASP A 68 2.05 29.92 -21.23
CA ASP A 68 2.07 30.83 -20.09
C ASP A 68 2.13 30.06 -18.76
N PRO A 69 3.20 30.24 -17.95
CA PRO A 69 3.32 29.62 -16.63
C PRO A 69 2.15 29.95 -15.68
N HIS A 70 1.57 31.15 -15.75
CA HIS A 70 0.47 31.53 -14.87
C HIS A 70 -0.84 30.85 -15.26
N ALA A 71 -1.19 30.84 -16.56
CA ALA A 71 -2.34 30.09 -17.06
C ALA A 71 -2.23 28.59 -16.76
N LEU A 72 -1.04 28.00 -16.90
CA LEU A 72 -0.77 26.60 -16.54
C LEU A 72 -1.07 26.36 -15.06
N GLN A 73 -0.52 27.19 -14.18
CA GLN A 73 -0.69 27.07 -12.74
C GLN A 73 -2.16 27.15 -12.34
N ASN A 74 -2.92 28.10 -12.89
CA ASN A 74 -4.35 28.25 -12.62
C ASN A 74 -5.17 27.01 -13.01
N VAL A 75 -4.89 26.41 -14.18
CA VAL A 75 -5.57 25.18 -14.61
C VAL A 75 -5.21 24.01 -13.70
N LEU A 76 -3.94 23.86 -13.35
CA LEU A 76 -3.50 22.80 -12.44
C LEU A 76 -4.15 22.94 -11.06
N GLU A 77 -4.19 24.15 -10.50
CA GLU A 77 -4.84 24.43 -9.21
C GLU A 77 -6.34 24.18 -9.25
N SER A 78 -7.03 24.61 -10.32
CA SER A 78 -8.46 24.34 -10.50
C SER A 78 -8.76 22.84 -10.52
N GLN A 79 -7.95 22.07 -11.24
CA GLN A 79 -8.10 20.61 -11.35
C GLN A 79 -7.75 19.90 -10.04
N ASP A 80 -6.72 20.35 -9.33
CA ASP A 80 -6.36 19.82 -8.01
C ASP A 80 -7.43 20.13 -6.96
N ASN A 81 -8.02 21.33 -7.00
CA ASN A 81 -9.13 21.71 -6.11
C ASN A 81 -10.38 20.87 -6.38
N GLU A 82 -10.70 20.60 -7.64
CA GLU A 82 -11.80 19.71 -8.02
C GLU A 82 -11.56 18.28 -7.49
N TYR A 83 -10.35 17.76 -7.62
CA TYR A 83 -9.96 16.45 -7.10
C TYR A 83 -10.02 16.37 -5.57
N ARG A 84 -9.63 17.44 -4.86
CA ARG A 84 -9.59 17.49 -3.39
C ARG A 84 -10.92 17.85 -2.73
N LYS A 85 -11.90 18.36 -3.48
CA LYS A 85 -13.20 18.83 -2.95
C LYS A 85 -13.89 17.83 -2.01
N ASN A 86 -13.79 16.54 -2.35
CA ASN A 86 -14.42 15.45 -1.60
C ASN A 86 -13.39 14.58 -0.86
N MET A 87 -12.22 15.14 -0.53
CA MET A 87 -11.22 14.46 0.28
C MET A 87 -11.18 15.05 1.68
N PHE A 88 -11.05 14.17 2.66
CA PHE A 88 -10.89 14.57 4.06
C PHE A 88 -9.46 14.29 4.51
N PRO A 89 -8.90 15.11 5.41
CA PRO A 89 -7.61 14.83 6.01
C PRO A 89 -7.74 13.57 6.87
N THR A 90 -7.06 12.50 6.49
CA THR A 90 -7.02 11.26 7.27
C THR A 90 -5.59 10.75 7.40
N PRO A 91 -5.23 10.16 8.56
CA PRO A 91 -3.93 9.52 8.71
C PRO A 91 -3.88 8.26 7.85
N ARG A 92 -2.67 7.82 7.49
CA ARG A 92 -2.50 6.58 6.73
C ARG A 92 -2.85 5.34 7.55
N TYR A 93 -2.50 5.35 8.82
CA TYR A 93 -2.74 4.27 9.78
C TYR A 93 -3.52 4.78 10.99
N HIS A 94 -4.39 3.93 11.53
CA HIS A 94 -5.06 4.13 12.82
C HIS A 94 -4.90 2.86 13.65
N PHE A 95 -4.17 2.97 14.78
CA PHE A 95 -3.76 1.81 15.57
C PHE A 95 -4.71 1.44 16.71
N HIS A 96 -5.80 2.19 16.86
CA HIS A 96 -6.80 1.98 17.90
C HIS A 96 -8.09 1.38 17.31
N GLU A 97 -9.07 1.15 18.17
CA GLU A 97 -10.40 0.73 17.74
C GLU A 97 -11.04 1.79 16.81
N ILE A 98 -11.95 1.33 15.97
CA ILE A 98 -12.68 2.18 15.03
C ILE A 98 -13.46 3.25 15.82
N PRO A 99 -13.44 4.53 15.39
CA PRO A 99 -14.26 5.55 16.01
C PRO A 99 -15.76 5.17 15.99
N ALA A 100 -16.47 5.57 17.04
CA ALA A 100 -17.91 5.43 17.07
C ALA A 100 -18.58 6.23 15.94
N PHE A 101 -19.79 5.81 15.56
CA PHE A 101 -20.60 6.56 14.59
C PHE A 101 -20.78 8.01 15.06
N PRO A 102 -20.62 8.99 14.16
CA PRO A 102 -20.73 10.39 14.52
C PRO A 102 -22.15 10.71 14.98
N ARG A 103 -22.26 11.50 16.05
CA ARG A 103 -23.52 11.98 16.62
C ARG A 103 -23.49 13.51 16.68
N PRO A 104 -24.38 14.22 15.98
CA PRO A 104 -25.48 13.72 15.15
C PRO A 104 -25.01 13.12 13.82
N LEU A 105 -25.77 12.15 13.33
CA LEU A 105 -25.53 11.50 12.04
C LEU A 105 -26.16 12.34 10.92
N THR A 106 -25.33 13.09 10.21
CA THR A 106 -25.71 13.94 9.08
C THR A 106 -25.12 13.37 7.80
N ARG A 107 -25.60 13.77 6.61
CA ARG A 107 -25.00 13.36 5.33
C ARG A 107 -23.49 13.61 5.27
N LYS A 108 -23.04 14.77 5.74
CA LYS A 108 -21.61 15.15 5.74
C LYS A 108 -20.80 14.31 6.74
N SER A 109 -21.26 14.18 7.98
CA SER A 109 -20.54 13.38 8.99
C SER A 109 -20.52 11.89 8.63
N PHE A 110 -21.57 11.37 7.99
CA PHE A 110 -21.58 10.02 7.42
C PHE A 110 -20.55 9.88 6.27
N GLN A 111 -20.51 10.85 5.35
CA GLN A 111 -19.53 10.85 4.26
C GLN A 111 -18.08 10.85 4.78
N GLU A 112 -17.78 11.69 5.78
CA GLU A 112 -16.48 11.74 6.46
C GLU A 112 -16.12 10.41 7.13
N TYR A 113 -17.10 9.78 7.79
CA TYR A 113 -16.91 8.48 8.43
C TYR A 113 -16.61 7.36 7.42
N ILE A 114 -17.39 7.27 6.34
CA ILE A 114 -17.15 6.31 5.27
C ILE A 114 -15.81 6.57 4.58
N TYR A 115 -15.42 7.83 4.39
CA TYR A 115 -14.10 8.17 3.88
C TYR A 115 -12.99 7.67 4.80
N PHE A 116 -13.09 7.90 6.11
CA PHE A 116 -12.14 7.37 7.09
C PHE A 116 -12.01 5.84 7.00
N LEU A 117 -13.13 5.11 7.01
CA LEU A 117 -13.13 3.64 6.93
C LEU A 117 -12.50 3.09 5.63
N THR A 118 -12.59 3.84 4.53
CA THR A 118 -12.13 3.40 3.21
C THR A 118 -10.74 3.92 2.83
N HIS A 119 -10.23 4.94 3.52
CA HIS A 119 -8.94 5.58 3.21
C HIS A 119 -7.87 5.37 4.29
N VAL A 120 -8.23 4.88 5.48
CA VAL A 120 -7.30 4.59 6.58
C VAL A 120 -7.07 3.09 6.74
N LYS A 121 -5.82 2.67 6.99
CA LYS A 121 -5.51 1.29 7.35
C LYS A 121 -5.61 1.11 8.86
N ILE A 122 -6.52 0.24 9.29
CA ILE A 122 -6.78 -0.07 10.70
C ILE A 122 -6.36 -1.52 10.99
N PRO A 123 -5.08 -1.75 11.39
CA PRO A 123 -4.59 -3.08 11.71
C PRO A 123 -5.05 -3.58 13.09
N TYR A 124 -5.57 -2.71 13.97
CA TYR A 124 -6.11 -3.08 15.28
C TYR A 124 -7.19 -4.15 15.12
N ARG A 125 -7.08 -5.26 15.87
CA ARG A 125 -8.01 -6.42 15.81
C ARG A 125 -8.31 -6.93 14.39
N ASN A 126 -7.42 -6.68 13.43
CA ASN A 126 -7.60 -7.01 12.02
C ASN A 126 -8.84 -6.36 11.36
N SER A 127 -9.30 -5.20 11.87
CA SER A 127 -10.54 -4.53 11.45
C SER A 127 -10.62 -4.20 9.95
N SER A 128 -9.49 -3.92 9.30
CA SER A 128 -9.43 -3.67 7.84
C SER A 128 -9.40 -4.93 6.96
N SER A 129 -9.37 -6.14 7.52
CA SER A 129 -9.32 -7.39 6.76
C SER A 129 -10.61 -7.65 6.00
N LEU A 130 -10.52 -8.13 4.76
CA LEU A 130 -11.71 -8.55 4.00
C LEU A 130 -12.36 -9.82 4.58
N LEU A 131 -11.54 -10.73 5.13
CA LEU A 131 -12.00 -12.06 5.54
C LEU A 131 -12.58 -12.09 6.97
N SER A 132 -12.16 -11.16 7.82
CA SER A 132 -12.43 -11.19 9.26
C SER A 132 -12.48 -9.80 9.89
N GLY A 133 -12.59 -8.75 9.07
CA GLY A 133 -12.58 -7.38 9.54
C GLY A 133 -14.00 -6.82 9.54
N ILE A 134 -14.30 -6.04 10.55
CA ILE A 134 -15.62 -5.40 10.73
C ILE A 134 -15.85 -4.25 9.73
N ILE A 135 -14.79 -3.63 9.17
CA ILE A 135 -14.93 -2.48 8.26
C ILE A 135 -15.69 -2.85 6.98
N PRO A 136 -15.29 -3.89 6.21
CA PRO A 136 -16.11 -4.36 5.08
C PRO A 136 -17.57 -4.59 5.45
N GLU A 137 -17.83 -5.16 6.63
CA GLU A 137 -19.19 -5.47 7.09
C GLU A 137 -19.99 -4.19 7.36
N ILE A 138 -19.40 -3.18 8.03
CA ILE A 138 -20.00 -1.85 8.21
C ILE A 138 -20.32 -1.22 6.86
N LEU A 139 -19.39 -1.26 5.91
CA LEU A 139 -19.59 -0.66 4.58
C LEU A 139 -20.73 -1.33 3.81
N LEU A 140 -20.82 -2.66 3.85
CA LEU A 140 -21.90 -3.42 3.22
C LEU A 140 -23.25 -3.18 3.92
N TYR A 141 -23.28 -3.17 5.25
CA TYR A 141 -24.49 -2.96 6.03
C TYR A 141 -25.08 -1.55 5.81
N THR A 142 -24.22 -0.52 5.82
CA THR A 142 -24.64 0.88 5.64
C THR A 142 -25.07 1.21 4.21
N HIS A 143 -24.61 0.42 3.22
CA HIS A 143 -24.96 0.58 1.80
C HIS A 143 -25.86 -0.52 1.25
N SER A 144 -26.48 -1.31 2.14
CA SER A 144 -27.51 -2.26 1.74
C SER A 144 -28.79 -1.52 1.36
N LEU A 145 -29.40 -1.88 0.23
CA LEU A 145 -30.70 -1.35 -0.19
C LEU A 145 -31.82 -1.72 0.78
N THR A 146 -31.67 -2.80 1.56
CA THR A 146 -32.64 -3.20 2.60
C THR A 146 -32.58 -2.32 3.85
N ASN A 147 -31.52 -1.53 4.01
CA ASN A 147 -31.29 -0.73 5.18
C ASN A 147 -31.79 0.71 4.97
N GLU A 148 -33.04 0.95 5.38
CA GLU A 148 -33.70 2.26 5.26
C GLU A 148 -33.10 3.32 6.20
N GLU A 149 -32.44 2.94 7.30
CA GLU A 149 -31.82 3.88 8.25
C GLU A 149 -30.78 4.79 7.58
N PHE A 150 -29.96 4.22 6.69
CA PHE A 150 -28.87 4.94 6.03
C PHE A 150 -29.24 5.47 4.64
N LYS A 151 -30.44 5.16 4.13
CA LYS A 151 -30.84 5.51 2.76
C LYS A 151 -30.70 6.99 2.44
N GLU A 152 -31.17 7.84 3.36
CA GLU A 152 -31.08 9.30 3.21
C GLU A 152 -29.66 9.84 3.40
N LEU A 153 -28.75 9.06 3.97
CA LEU A 153 -27.37 9.45 4.25
C LEU A 153 -26.42 9.11 3.10
N ARG A 154 -26.77 8.11 2.28
CA ARG A 154 -25.98 7.66 1.13
C ARG A 154 -25.90 8.76 0.06
N SER A 155 -24.69 8.98 -0.45
CA SER A 155 -24.41 9.94 -1.52
C SER A 155 -23.56 9.31 -2.61
N VAL A 156 -23.43 10.02 -3.74
CA VAL A 156 -22.56 9.58 -4.84
C VAL A 156 -21.11 9.40 -4.35
N GLU A 157 -20.66 10.27 -3.46
CA GLU A 157 -19.32 10.26 -2.89
C GLU A 157 -19.09 9.03 -2.01
N THR A 158 -20.07 8.64 -1.17
CA THR A 158 -19.92 7.44 -0.33
C THR A 158 -19.81 6.17 -1.17
N TYR A 159 -20.58 6.07 -2.26
CA TYR A 159 -20.42 4.98 -3.23
C TYR A 159 -19.05 5.02 -3.92
N ASN A 160 -18.54 6.20 -4.32
CA ASN A 160 -17.22 6.32 -4.93
C ASN A 160 -16.10 5.82 -4.00
N TYR A 161 -16.18 6.10 -2.70
CA TYR A 161 -15.21 5.62 -1.72
C TYR A 161 -15.25 4.10 -1.56
N ILE A 162 -16.44 3.51 -1.56
CA ILE A 162 -16.62 2.06 -1.42
C ILE A 162 -16.22 1.31 -2.69
N ILE A 163 -16.50 1.88 -3.87
CA ILE A 163 -16.03 1.38 -5.17
C ILE A 163 -14.49 1.36 -5.20
N LYS A 164 -13.85 2.44 -4.74
CA LYS A 164 -12.39 2.50 -4.58
C LYS A 164 -11.89 1.42 -3.62
N TYR A 165 -12.53 1.29 -2.45
CA TYR A 165 -12.11 0.35 -1.41
C TYR A 165 -12.20 -1.11 -1.88
N PHE A 166 -13.39 -1.57 -2.29
CA PHE A 166 -13.56 -2.95 -2.69
C PHE A 166 -12.90 -3.25 -4.05
N GLY A 167 -13.05 -2.33 -5.00
CA GLY A 167 -12.55 -2.53 -6.35
C GLY A 167 -11.03 -2.50 -6.44
N TYR A 168 -10.41 -1.44 -5.93
CA TYR A 168 -8.96 -1.23 -6.04
C TYR A 168 -8.20 -1.79 -4.83
N ASP A 169 -8.59 -1.47 -3.59
CA ASP A 169 -7.81 -1.89 -2.42
C ASP A 169 -8.01 -3.37 -2.07
N LYS A 170 -9.22 -3.92 -2.31
CA LYS A 170 -9.56 -5.33 -2.05
C LYS A 170 -9.60 -6.22 -3.29
N PHE A 171 -9.30 -5.67 -4.47
CA PHE A 171 -9.21 -6.41 -5.73
C PHE A 171 -10.53 -7.07 -6.18
N GLN A 172 -11.69 -6.53 -5.81
CA GLN A 172 -13.01 -7.05 -6.18
C GLN A 172 -13.65 -6.23 -7.30
N ALA A 173 -13.07 -6.32 -8.50
CA ALA A 173 -13.49 -5.53 -9.66
C ALA A 173 -14.92 -5.84 -10.18
N SER A 174 -15.41 -7.07 -10.02
CA SER A 174 -16.82 -7.41 -10.33
C SER A 174 -17.76 -6.72 -9.37
N PHE A 175 -17.49 -6.84 -8.07
CA PHE A 175 -18.29 -6.22 -7.02
C PHE A 175 -18.34 -4.69 -7.15
N ALA A 176 -17.22 -4.05 -7.51
CA ALA A 176 -17.19 -2.61 -7.78
C ALA A 176 -18.13 -2.17 -8.93
N ARG A 177 -18.34 -3.02 -9.94
CA ARG A 177 -19.31 -2.75 -11.02
C ARG A 177 -20.74 -3.00 -10.56
N GLU A 178 -20.98 -4.00 -9.72
CA GLU A 178 -22.29 -4.24 -9.09
C GLU A 178 -22.69 -3.08 -8.17
N LEU A 179 -21.74 -2.50 -7.43
CA LEU A 179 -21.98 -1.31 -6.61
C LEU A 179 -22.48 -0.11 -7.44
N MET A 180 -22.11 0.01 -8.72
CA MET A 180 -22.71 1.04 -9.58
C MET A 180 -24.19 0.76 -9.87
N LEU A 181 -24.58 -0.50 -10.01
CA LEU A 181 -25.97 -0.89 -10.23
C LEU A 181 -26.78 -0.63 -8.96
N VAL A 182 -26.21 -0.94 -7.79
CA VAL A 182 -26.80 -0.61 -6.48
C VAL A 182 -26.97 0.90 -6.34
N MET A 183 -25.95 1.68 -6.67
CA MET A 183 -25.98 3.14 -6.67
C MET A 183 -27.11 3.69 -7.57
N ALA A 184 -27.29 3.12 -8.77
CA ALA A 184 -28.36 3.50 -9.67
C ALA A 184 -29.76 3.10 -9.14
N ALA A 185 -29.87 1.93 -8.50
CA ALA A 185 -31.11 1.48 -7.84
C ALA A 185 -31.46 2.34 -6.61
N ASP A 186 -30.45 2.94 -5.97
CA ASP A 186 -30.59 3.92 -4.89
C ASP A 186 -30.81 5.37 -5.40
N GLU A 187 -31.16 5.51 -6.68
CA GLU A 187 -31.45 6.78 -7.36
C GLU A 187 -30.28 7.78 -7.36
N LYS A 188 -29.04 7.31 -7.19
CA LYS A 188 -27.83 8.14 -7.26
C LYS A 188 -27.17 7.95 -8.63
N GLN A 189 -26.95 9.05 -9.35
CA GLN A 189 -26.33 9.00 -10.68
C GLN A 189 -24.80 8.99 -10.60
N PRO A 190 -24.10 8.07 -11.29
CA PRO A 190 -22.65 8.06 -11.36
C PRO A 190 -22.09 9.39 -11.87
N ASN A 191 -20.98 9.84 -11.29
CA ASN A 191 -20.28 11.05 -11.76
C ASN A 191 -18.93 10.67 -12.38
N LEU A 192 -18.18 11.68 -12.85
CA LEU A 192 -16.86 11.46 -13.45
C LEU A 192 -15.91 10.73 -12.48
N GLU A 193 -16.00 11.01 -11.19
CA GLU A 193 -15.16 10.37 -10.19
C GLU A 193 -15.49 8.88 -10.04
N THR A 194 -16.76 8.49 -10.14
CA THR A 194 -17.17 7.08 -10.20
C THR A 194 -16.43 6.38 -11.34
N ILE A 195 -16.40 6.98 -12.53
CA ILE A 195 -15.71 6.41 -13.69
C ILE A 195 -14.19 6.39 -13.49
N ASN A 196 -13.60 7.44 -12.91
CA ASN A 196 -12.18 7.48 -12.60
C ASN A 196 -11.76 6.36 -11.65
N GLN A 197 -12.60 6.01 -10.65
CA GLN A 197 -12.33 4.87 -9.77
C GLN A 197 -12.40 3.54 -10.52
N LEU A 198 -13.31 3.37 -11.48
CA LEU A 198 -13.36 2.16 -12.32
C LEU A 198 -12.17 2.05 -13.27
N ILE A 199 -11.72 3.17 -13.85
CA ILE A 199 -10.50 3.20 -14.67
C ILE A 199 -9.29 2.89 -13.79
N LYS A 200 -9.24 3.39 -12.54
CA LYS A 200 -8.19 3.04 -11.58
C LYS A 200 -8.13 1.53 -11.31
N ILE A 201 -9.27 0.84 -11.25
CA ILE A 201 -9.33 -0.63 -11.11
C ILE A 201 -8.72 -1.32 -12.35
N CYS A 202 -8.83 -0.73 -13.55
CA CYS A 202 -8.25 -1.30 -14.77
C CYS A 202 -6.72 -1.41 -14.73
N ARG A 203 -6.04 -0.64 -13.87
CA ARG A 203 -4.60 -0.78 -13.60
C ARG A 203 -4.24 -2.16 -13.03
N LEU A 204 -5.09 -2.69 -12.16
CA LEU A 204 -4.89 -4.03 -11.59
C LEU A 204 -5.15 -5.10 -12.66
N HIS A 205 -6.13 -4.87 -13.52
CA HIS A 205 -6.43 -5.72 -14.64
C HIS A 205 -5.31 -5.72 -15.71
N SER A 206 -4.63 -4.59 -15.92
CA SER A 206 -3.52 -4.51 -16.89
C SER A 206 -2.28 -5.29 -16.47
N THR A 207 -2.12 -5.54 -15.17
CA THR A 207 -0.95 -6.21 -14.57
C THR A 207 -1.22 -7.65 -14.13
N ARG A 208 -2.47 -8.13 -14.27
CA ARG A 208 -2.88 -9.49 -13.86
C ARG A 208 -3.38 -10.33 -15.05
N ARG A 209 -3.65 -11.60 -14.76
CA ARG A 209 -4.29 -12.55 -15.68
C ARG A 209 -5.61 -11.97 -16.16
N SER A 210 -5.74 -11.79 -17.47
CA SER A 210 -6.98 -11.31 -18.06
C SER A 210 -7.14 -11.88 -19.47
N LEU A 211 -8.40 -12.10 -19.84
CA LEU A 211 -8.77 -12.50 -21.20
C LEU A 211 -8.97 -11.30 -22.12
N VAL A 212 -9.33 -10.17 -21.53
CA VAL A 212 -9.68 -8.94 -22.24
C VAL A 212 -8.54 -7.93 -22.11
N SER A 213 -8.33 -7.11 -23.14
CA SER A 213 -7.37 -5.99 -23.08
C SER A 213 -7.93 -4.86 -22.23
N SER A 214 -7.12 -4.29 -21.33
CA SER A 214 -7.53 -3.16 -20.49
C SER A 214 -7.99 -1.95 -21.31
N TYR A 215 -7.41 -1.72 -22.49
CA TYR A 215 -7.80 -0.61 -23.38
C TYR A 215 -9.25 -0.74 -23.87
N SER A 216 -9.71 -1.96 -24.13
CA SER A 216 -11.10 -2.20 -24.53
C SER A 216 -12.09 -1.93 -23.40
N ILE A 217 -11.69 -2.15 -22.14
CA ILE A 217 -12.50 -1.84 -20.96
C ILE A 217 -12.55 -0.32 -20.75
N ILE A 218 -11.40 0.35 -20.84
CA ILE A 218 -11.32 1.81 -20.76
C ILE A 218 -12.17 2.45 -21.85
N LEU A 219 -12.11 1.95 -23.09
CA LEU A 219 -12.94 2.42 -24.19
C LEU A 219 -14.44 2.33 -23.87
N LYS A 220 -14.90 1.25 -23.22
CA LYS A 220 -16.29 1.12 -22.76
C LYS A 220 -16.65 2.19 -21.72
N TYR A 221 -15.75 2.49 -20.79
CA TYR A 221 -15.95 3.56 -19.80
C TYR A 221 -15.95 4.96 -20.43
N LEU A 222 -15.12 5.21 -21.46
CA LEU A 222 -15.18 6.46 -22.22
C LEU A 222 -16.50 6.61 -23.00
N HIS A 223 -17.03 5.52 -23.57
CA HIS A 223 -18.36 5.55 -24.16
C HIS A 223 -19.46 5.82 -23.13
N LEU A 224 -19.31 5.32 -21.90
CA LEU A 224 -20.23 5.61 -20.82
C LEU A 224 -20.18 7.11 -20.44
N ILE A 225 -18.98 7.69 -20.30
CA ILE A 225 -18.78 9.14 -20.09
C ILE A 225 -19.52 9.94 -21.17
N ARG A 226 -19.34 9.56 -22.45
CA ARG A 226 -20.03 10.20 -23.58
C ARG A 226 -21.55 10.14 -23.44
N ARG A 227 -22.09 8.95 -23.10
CA ARG A 227 -23.55 8.75 -22.95
C ARG A 227 -24.14 9.56 -21.80
N MET A 228 -23.38 9.75 -20.73
CA MET A 228 -23.80 10.52 -19.56
C MET A 228 -23.58 12.03 -19.71
N GLY A 229 -22.99 12.49 -20.83
CA GLY A 229 -22.66 13.90 -21.04
C GLY A 229 -21.57 14.43 -20.09
N LEU A 230 -20.73 13.54 -19.55
CA LEU A 230 -19.64 13.92 -18.66
C LEU A 230 -18.42 14.36 -19.47
N SER A 231 -17.66 15.31 -18.93
CA SER A 231 -16.41 15.80 -19.53
C SER A 231 -15.20 15.16 -18.89
N VAL A 232 -14.16 14.84 -19.67
CA VAL A 232 -12.92 14.24 -19.18
C VAL A 232 -12.03 15.31 -18.52
N ASN A 233 -11.34 14.94 -17.44
CA ASN A 233 -10.43 15.82 -16.70
C ASN A 233 -8.98 15.29 -16.68
N LEU A 234 -8.03 16.05 -16.11
CA LEU A 234 -6.62 15.62 -16.07
C LEU A 234 -6.40 14.34 -15.25
N THR A 235 -7.23 14.10 -14.24
CA THR A 235 -7.20 12.86 -13.45
C THR A 235 -7.53 11.65 -14.32
N THR A 236 -8.50 11.77 -15.23
CA THR A 236 -8.85 10.69 -16.17
C THR A 236 -7.64 10.32 -17.05
N TRP A 237 -6.97 11.33 -17.61
CA TRP A 237 -5.76 11.14 -18.42
C TRP A 237 -4.64 10.45 -17.62
N ALA A 238 -4.44 10.85 -16.36
CA ALA A 238 -3.45 10.23 -15.47
C ALA A 238 -3.81 8.76 -15.17
N ARG A 239 -5.09 8.44 -14.89
CA ARG A 239 -5.54 7.07 -14.60
C ARG A 239 -5.39 6.14 -15.81
N ILE A 240 -5.67 6.64 -17.01
CA ILE A 240 -5.47 5.87 -18.25
C ILE A 240 -3.98 5.61 -18.47
N TYR A 241 -3.10 6.61 -18.25
CA TYR A 241 -1.65 6.41 -18.34
C TYR A 241 -1.16 5.30 -17.41
N GLU A 242 -1.64 5.25 -16.16
CA GLU A 242 -1.30 4.19 -15.21
C GLU A 242 -1.72 2.78 -15.67
N CYS A 243 -2.69 2.66 -16.59
CA CYS A 243 -3.12 1.38 -17.15
C CYS A 243 -2.25 0.90 -18.33
N ILE A 244 -1.47 1.80 -18.93
CA ILE A 244 -0.59 1.47 -20.06
C ILE A 244 0.66 0.78 -19.51
N THR A 245 0.95 -0.42 -20.00
CA THR A 245 2.13 -1.22 -19.58
C THR A 245 3.22 -1.28 -20.65
N ASN A 246 2.89 -1.02 -21.90
CA ASN A 246 3.84 -1.00 -23.01
C ASN A 246 4.49 0.38 -23.14
N ILE A 247 5.84 0.43 -23.18
CA ILE A 247 6.59 1.68 -23.23
C ILE A 247 6.33 2.51 -24.50
N PHE A 248 6.19 1.87 -25.67
CA PHE A 248 5.90 2.55 -26.93
C PHE A 248 4.50 3.18 -26.93
N LEU A 249 3.52 2.53 -26.29
CA LEU A 249 2.19 3.10 -26.13
C LEU A 249 2.19 4.26 -25.12
N ARG A 250 3.03 4.22 -24.08
CA ARG A 250 3.19 5.35 -23.15
C ARG A 250 3.79 6.56 -23.85
N GLU A 251 4.81 6.35 -24.67
CA GLU A 251 5.42 7.41 -25.48
C GLU A 251 4.40 8.01 -26.45
N ALA A 252 3.66 7.18 -27.20
CA ALA A 252 2.59 7.63 -28.08
C ALA A 252 1.50 8.44 -27.34
N TYR A 253 1.18 8.05 -26.11
CA TYR A 253 0.22 8.75 -25.26
C TYR A 253 0.71 10.14 -24.86
N VAL A 254 1.94 10.25 -24.35
CA VAL A 254 2.55 11.53 -23.95
C VAL A 254 2.73 12.45 -25.16
N ASN A 255 3.16 11.90 -26.31
CA ASN A 255 3.26 12.64 -27.56
C ASN A 255 1.90 13.19 -28.03
N LYS A 256 0.83 12.40 -27.90
CA LYS A 256 -0.53 12.88 -28.21
C LYS A 256 -0.95 14.00 -27.28
N MET A 257 -0.70 13.90 -25.97
CA MET A 257 -0.98 14.97 -25.01
C MET A 257 -0.25 16.27 -25.38
N SER A 258 1.04 16.17 -25.73
CA SER A 258 1.82 17.30 -26.21
C SER A 258 1.23 17.90 -27.49
N SER A 259 0.82 17.07 -28.45
CA SER A 259 0.25 17.54 -29.73
C SER A 259 -1.07 18.32 -29.60
N ILE A 260 -1.85 18.06 -28.55
CA ILE A 260 -3.10 18.77 -28.26
C ILE A 260 -2.93 19.86 -27.20
N ASN A 261 -1.70 20.15 -26.78
CA ASN A 261 -1.36 21.10 -25.72
C ASN A 261 -2.05 20.80 -24.38
N LEU A 262 -2.14 19.51 -24.00
CA LEU A 262 -2.72 19.14 -22.70
C LEU A 262 -1.65 19.27 -21.60
N PRO A 263 -1.93 20.01 -20.51
CA PRO A 263 -0.99 20.12 -19.40
C PRO A 263 -0.84 18.78 -18.66
N ILE A 264 0.38 18.48 -18.22
CA ILE A 264 0.70 17.30 -17.42
C ILE A 264 0.49 17.64 -15.95
N SER A 265 -0.43 16.93 -15.29
CA SER A 265 -0.68 17.10 -13.86
C SER A 265 0.49 16.64 -12.99
N SER A 266 0.64 17.20 -11.79
CA SER A 266 1.72 16.86 -10.86
C SER A 266 1.79 15.36 -10.56
N HIS A 267 0.65 14.71 -10.36
CA HIS A 267 0.59 13.26 -10.14
C HIS A 267 1.08 12.46 -11.37
N MET A 268 0.74 12.91 -12.58
CA MET A 268 1.19 12.26 -13.81
C MET A 268 2.69 12.48 -14.04
N CYS A 269 3.23 13.66 -13.73
CA CYS A 269 4.67 13.93 -13.78
C CYS A 269 5.47 12.91 -12.95
N VAL A 270 5.02 12.62 -11.73
CA VAL A 270 5.68 11.62 -10.84
C VAL A 270 5.72 10.25 -11.50
N ARG A 271 4.66 9.84 -12.21
CA ARG A 271 4.60 8.55 -12.92
C ARG A 271 5.49 8.51 -14.15
N ILE A 272 5.47 9.56 -14.98
CA ILE A 272 6.34 9.65 -16.15
C ILE A 272 7.82 9.64 -15.72
N LEU A 273 8.15 10.35 -14.64
CA LEU A 273 9.50 10.37 -14.08
C LEU A 273 9.92 8.99 -13.55
N GLU A 274 9.04 8.29 -12.85
CA GLU A 274 9.28 6.91 -12.37
C GLU A 274 9.56 5.95 -13.52
N ASP A 275 8.81 6.08 -14.62
CA ASP A 275 9.01 5.27 -15.82
C ASP A 275 10.34 5.62 -16.51
N TYR A 276 10.66 6.90 -16.66
CA TYR A 276 11.94 7.34 -17.27
C TYR A 276 13.15 6.90 -16.43
N SER A 277 13.07 7.06 -15.11
CA SER A 277 14.10 6.61 -14.16
C SER A 277 14.39 5.10 -14.25
N SER A 278 13.45 4.29 -14.73
CA SER A 278 13.68 2.85 -14.94
C SER A 278 14.49 2.54 -16.22
N THR A 279 14.67 3.52 -17.10
CA THR A 279 15.33 3.35 -18.41
C THR A 279 16.78 3.81 -18.45
N THR A 280 17.24 4.53 -17.43
CA THR A 280 18.62 5.04 -17.32
C THR A 280 19.22 4.65 -15.98
N GLN A 281 20.55 4.64 -15.90
CA GLN A 281 21.30 4.52 -14.64
C GLN A 281 21.93 5.87 -14.23
N VAL A 282 21.82 6.89 -15.08
CA VAL A 282 22.49 8.18 -14.91
C VAL A 282 21.52 9.18 -14.29
N THR A 283 21.69 9.49 -13.01
CA THR A 283 20.81 10.43 -12.29
C THR A 283 20.76 11.82 -12.93
N GLN A 284 21.85 12.26 -13.56
CA GLN A 284 21.87 13.57 -14.24
C GLN A 284 20.92 13.61 -15.45
N GLU A 285 20.71 12.49 -16.15
CA GLU A 285 19.71 12.42 -17.23
C GLU A 285 18.29 12.53 -16.67
N VAL A 286 18.02 11.88 -15.52
CA VAL A 286 16.74 11.99 -14.82
C VAL A 286 16.46 13.44 -14.41
N ILE A 287 17.45 14.14 -13.87
CA ILE A 287 17.33 15.55 -13.49
C ILE A 287 17.13 16.43 -14.74
N ALA A 288 17.89 16.19 -15.81
CA ALA A 288 17.76 16.94 -17.06
C ALA A 288 16.36 16.75 -17.68
N PHE A 289 15.85 15.52 -17.72
CA PHE A 289 14.50 15.20 -18.19
C PHE A 289 13.43 15.89 -17.34
N LEU A 290 13.59 15.88 -16.02
CA LEU A 290 12.67 16.55 -15.09
C LEU A 290 12.65 18.08 -15.29
N CYS A 291 13.82 18.68 -15.44
CA CYS A 291 13.95 20.13 -15.60
C CYS A 291 13.50 20.61 -16.98
N ASN A 292 13.90 19.91 -18.04
CA ASN A 292 13.75 20.38 -19.42
C ASN A 292 12.47 19.85 -20.07
N ASP A 293 12.26 18.53 -20.06
CA ASP A 293 11.13 17.90 -20.76
C ASP A 293 9.83 18.00 -19.96
N LEU A 294 9.89 17.77 -18.64
CA LEU A 294 8.74 17.92 -17.75
C LEU A 294 8.53 19.35 -17.26
N LYS A 295 9.47 20.26 -17.55
CA LYS A 295 9.42 21.69 -17.16
C LYS A 295 9.19 21.87 -15.65
N ARG A 296 9.99 21.21 -14.81
CA ARG A 296 9.95 21.30 -13.33
C ARG A 296 11.33 21.63 -12.74
N PRO A 297 11.89 22.82 -13.00
CA PRO A 297 13.20 23.21 -12.45
C PRO A 297 13.22 23.33 -10.92
N GLY A 298 12.08 23.65 -10.29
CA GLY A 298 11.92 23.74 -8.83
C GLY A 298 11.68 22.40 -8.11
N TRP A 299 12.07 21.27 -8.70
CA TRP A 299 11.72 19.94 -8.19
C TRP A 299 12.19 19.63 -6.76
N LYS A 300 13.28 20.26 -6.30
CA LYS A 300 13.79 20.08 -4.92
C LYS A 300 12.79 20.53 -3.85
N GLN A 301 11.90 21.48 -4.20
CA GLN A 301 10.84 21.99 -3.33
C GLN A 301 9.54 21.17 -3.45
N LEU A 302 9.53 20.13 -4.29
CA LEU A 302 8.37 19.28 -4.56
C LEU A 302 8.68 17.86 -4.05
N PRO A 303 8.25 17.50 -2.82
CA PRO A 303 8.67 16.25 -2.16
C PRO A 303 8.49 14.99 -3.01
N ARG A 304 7.41 14.92 -3.80
CA ARG A 304 7.09 13.76 -4.65
C ARG A 304 7.99 13.61 -5.88
N LEU A 305 8.63 14.68 -6.33
CA LEU A 305 9.62 14.62 -7.40
C LEU A 305 11.01 14.41 -6.81
N ALA A 306 11.31 15.11 -5.71
CA ALA A 306 12.55 14.93 -4.95
C ALA A 306 12.74 13.48 -4.48
N GLU A 307 11.69 12.83 -3.95
CA GLU A 307 11.77 11.41 -3.53
C GLU A 307 12.18 10.51 -4.70
N LYS A 308 11.75 10.81 -5.94
CA LYS A 308 12.03 9.96 -7.12
C LYS A 308 13.47 10.09 -7.57
N VAL A 309 14.01 11.30 -7.56
CA VAL A 309 15.44 11.53 -7.83
C VAL A 309 16.28 10.86 -6.75
N LEU A 310 15.93 11.05 -5.47
CA LEU A 310 16.61 10.42 -4.34
C LEU A 310 16.59 8.89 -4.45
N SER A 311 15.45 8.30 -4.77
CA SER A 311 15.31 6.84 -4.96
C SER A 311 16.16 6.34 -6.12
N HIS A 312 16.25 7.10 -7.21
CA HIS A 312 17.10 6.73 -8.34
C HIS A 312 18.59 6.70 -7.95
N VAL A 313 19.06 7.66 -7.15
CA VAL A 313 20.44 7.64 -6.62
C VAL A 313 20.67 6.37 -5.79
N VAL A 314 19.79 6.10 -4.82
CA VAL A 314 19.93 4.95 -3.91
C VAL A 314 19.82 3.62 -4.65
N ALA A 315 18.93 3.49 -5.63
CA ALA A 315 18.73 2.26 -6.38
C ALA A 315 19.95 1.88 -7.25
N ASN A 316 20.70 2.87 -7.71
CA ASN A 316 21.89 2.67 -8.55
C ASN A 316 23.20 2.59 -7.75
N ALA A 317 23.17 2.83 -6.44
CA ALA A 317 24.33 2.68 -5.57
C ALA A 317 24.78 1.21 -5.49
N ARG A 318 26.09 0.95 -5.66
CA ARG A 318 26.68 -0.39 -5.57
C ARG A 318 27.44 -0.62 -4.28
N GLN A 319 27.95 0.45 -3.69
CA GLN A 319 28.66 0.47 -2.41
C GLN A 319 28.15 1.62 -1.54
N VAL A 320 28.58 1.62 -0.28
CA VAL A 320 28.15 2.61 0.71
C VAL A 320 28.57 4.02 0.29
N ASP A 321 29.78 4.20 -0.22
CA ASP A 321 30.28 5.51 -0.67
C ASP A 321 29.42 6.13 -1.78
N ASP A 322 28.78 5.30 -2.62
CA ASP A 322 27.88 5.76 -3.68
C ASP A 322 26.57 6.36 -3.11
N LEU A 323 26.28 6.14 -1.83
CA LEU A 323 25.14 6.74 -1.14
C LEU A 323 25.43 8.15 -0.65
N LYS A 324 26.69 8.60 -0.61
CA LYS A 324 27.03 9.95 -0.15
C LYS A 324 26.23 11.05 -0.87
N PRO A 325 26.09 11.05 -2.22
CA PRO A 325 25.24 12.02 -2.91
C PRO A 325 23.77 11.96 -2.49
N ALA A 326 23.25 10.80 -2.12
CA ALA A 326 21.88 10.68 -1.63
C ALA A 326 21.72 11.31 -0.24
N PHE A 327 22.70 11.12 0.63
CA PHE A 327 22.74 11.73 1.96
C PHE A 327 22.94 13.24 1.90
N ASP A 328 23.80 13.74 1.01
CA ASP A 328 23.98 15.17 0.77
C ASP A 328 22.69 15.80 0.22
N LEU A 329 22.00 15.11 -0.70
CA LEU A 329 20.74 15.58 -1.27
C LEU A 329 19.63 15.75 -0.23
N LEU A 330 19.63 14.96 0.86
CA LEU A 330 18.65 15.12 1.95
C LEU A 330 18.69 16.52 2.56
N ASP A 331 19.85 17.18 2.58
CA ASP A 331 19.99 18.53 3.15
C ASP A 331 19.48 19.63 2.20
N GLU A 332 19.26 19.30 0.92
CA GLU A 332 18.88 20.26 -0.13
C GLU A 332 17.40 20.18 -0.55
N ILE A 333 16.68 19.14 -0.14
CA ILE A 333 15.29 18.88 -0.57
C ILE A 333 14.30 19.04 0.57
N VAL A 334 13.04 19.29 0.23
CA VAL A 334 11.94 19.21 1.21
C VAL A 334 11.63 17.75 1.50
N ILE A 335 11.82 17.34 2.75
CA ILE A 335 11.57 15.96 3.21
C ILE A 335 10.17 15.89 3.83
N ASP A 336 9.36 14.95 3.35
CA ASP A 336 8.10 14.54 3.97
C ASP A 336 8.11 13.05 4.37
N GLU A 337 7.05 12.56 5.02
CA GLU A 337 6.93 11.16 5.46
C GLU A 337 7.18 10.18 4.30
N ALA A 338 6.74 10.52 3.08
CA ALA A 338 6.92 9.64 1.95
C ALA A 338 8.33 9.64 1.38
N THR A 339 9.04 10.76 1.47
CA THR A 339 10.46 10.85 1.14
C THR A 339 11.26 9.89 2.02
N VAL A 340 11.00 9.90 3.33
CA VAL A 340 11.61 8.97 4.31
C VAL A 340 11.24 7.51 4.02
N ASN A 341 9.96 7.24 3.75
CA ASN A 341 9.49 5.90 3.41
C ASN A 341 10.14 5.36 2.13
N THR A 342 10.27 6.20 1.12
CA THR A 342 10.81 5.79 -0.17
C THR A 342 12.31 5.60 -0.07
N PHE A 343 13.02 6.47 0.66
CA PHE A 343 14.45 6.33 0.92
C PHE A 343 14.79 5.01 1.63
N THR A 344 14.13 4.77 2.78
CA THR A 344 14.35 3.56 3.60
C THR A 344 13.98 2.28 2.86
N ARG A 345 12.85 2.29 2.13
CA ARG A 345 12.45 1.18 1.26
C ARG A 345 13.47 0.92 0.15
N THR A 346 13.96 1.96 -0.53
CA THR A 346 14.90 1.78 -1.65
C THR A 346 16.24 1.22 -1.15
N ILE A 347 16.72 1.64 0.02
CA ILE A 347 17.89 1.01 0.67
C ILE A 347 17.60 -0.47 0.96
N SER A 348 16.42 -0.81 1.49
CA SER A 348 16.07 -2.20 1.79
C SER A 348 16.02 -3.10 0.55
N GLU A 349 15.54 -2.56 -0.57
CA GLU A 349 15.35 -3.28 -1.84
C GLU A 349 16.64 -3.39 -2.64
N ASN A 350 17.63 -2.51 -2.41
CA ASN A 350 18.91 -2.55 -3.08
C ASN A 350 19.78 -3.72 -2.59
N THR A 351 19.83 -4.79 -3.37
CA THR A 351 20.61 -6.00 -3.07
C THR A 351 22.12 -5.88 -3.24
N HIS A 352 22.62 -4.80 -3.87
CA HIS A 352 24.05 -4.58 -4.06
C HIS A 352 24.74 -4.07 -2.79
N LEU A 353 23.99 -3.36 -1.93
CA LEU A 353 24.50 -2.82 -0.69
C LEU A 353 24.72 -3.93 0.35
N LYS A 354 25.94 -3.99 0.90
CA LYS A 354 26.28 -4.78 2.08
C LYS A 354 25.91 -4.01 3.35
N HIS A 355 25.72 -4.73 4.48
CA HIS A 355 25.39 -4.15 5.79
C HIS A 355 24.17 -3.22 5.78
N ARG A 356 23.06 -3.66 5.18
CA ARG A 356 21.87 -2.81 4.99
C ARG A 356 21.25 -2.38 6.31
N THR A 357 21.32 -3.21 7.35
CA THR A 357 20.89 -2.85 8.69
C THR A 357 21.65 -1.63 9.22
N LEU A 358 22.98 -1.58 9.09
CA LEU A 358 23.78 -0.44 9.54
C LEU A 358 23.40 0.83 8.78
N ILE A 359 23.34 0.76 7.45
CA ILE A 359 22.96 1.90 6.60
C ILE A 359 21.58 2.43 7.00
N LEU A 360 20.62 1.55 7.25
CA LEU A 360 19.27 1.93 7.66
C LEU A 360 19.23 2.54 9.06
N LEU A 361 20.04 2.08 10.00
CA LEU A 361 20.15 2.67 11.33
C LEU A 361 20.70 4.11 11.26
N PHE A 362 21.74 4.33 10.45
CA PHE A 362 22.30 5.66 10.22
C PHE A 362 21.30 6.59 9.50
N ALA A 363 20.65 6.08 8.45
CA ALA A 363 19.60 6.79 7.74
C ALA A 363 18.44 7.19 8.67
N TYR A 364 17.97 6.25 9.49
CA TYR A 364 16.87 6.48 10.43
C TYR A 364 17.20 7.58 11.43
N HIS A 365 18.40 7.53 12.03
CA HIS A 365 18.81 8.56 12.97
C HIS A 365 19.01 9.94 12.32
N ARG A 366 19.60 9.98 11.11
CA ARG A 366 19.73 11.24 10.36
C ARG A 366 18.35 11.85 10.07
N LEU A 367 17.40 11.04 9.62
CA LEU A 367 16.05 11.47 9.25
C LEU A 367 15.17 11.85 10.45
N GLU A 368 15.45 11.31 11.64
CA GLU A 368 14.81 11.71 12.89
C GLU A 368 14.94 13.21 13.18
N LYS A 369 15.98 13.87 12.64
CA LYS A 369 16.19 15.32 12.79
C LYS A 369 15.31 16.18 11.88
N PHE A 370 14.89 15.64 10.73
CA PHE A 370 14.23 16.41 9.68
C PHE A 370 12.72 16.35 9.73
N ILE A 371 12.15 15.32 10.35
CA ILE A 371 10.72 15.13 10.53
C ILE A 371 10.50 14.60 11.95
N ASN A 372 9.38 14.95 12.59
CA ASN A 372 8.85 14.15 13.70
C ASN A 372 8.42 12.78 13.12
N VAL A 373 9.38 11.90 12.77
CA VAL A 373 9.17 10.72 11.90
C VAL A 373 8.31 9.68 12.62
N GLU A 374 6.99 9.89 12.60
CA GLU A 374 5.96 8.92 12.94
C GLU A 374 5.70 7.97 11.76
N SER A 375 6.76 7.49 11.10
CA SER A 375 6.57 6.60 9.95
C SER A 375 6.55 5.13 10.36
N THR A 376 5.34 4.56 10.30
CA THR A 376 5.11 3.12 10.44
C THR A 376 5.84 2.31 9.38
N ASP A 377 5.83 2.76 8.12
CA ASP A 377 6.41 2.02 7.00
C ASP A 377 7.94 1.95 7.09
N THR A 378 8.57 2.99 7.61
CA THR A 378 10.01 3.04 7.86
C THR A 378 10.41 2.01 8.90
N LEU A 379 9.73 2.00 10.06
CA LEU A 379 9.97 1.00 11.11
C LEU A 379 9.74 -0.42 10.61
N VAL A 380 8.65 -0.65 9.86
CA VAL A 380 8.36 -1.94 9.24
C VAL A 380 9.47 -2.37 8.27
N SER A 381 9.98 -1.47 7.44
CA SER A 381 11.04 -1.76 6.47
C SER A 381 12.37 -2.09 7.17
N MET A 382 12.72 -1.34 8.22
CA MET A 382 13.91 -1.61 9.03
C MET A 382 13.84 -2.99 9.70
N ILE A 383 12.73 -3.31 10.38
CA ILE A 383 12.56 -4.59 11.05
C ILE A 383 12.59 -5.74 10.04
N LYS A 384 12.01 -5.56 8.83
CA LYS A 384 12.10 -6.55 7.74
C LYS A 384 13.54 -6.82 7.31
N VAL A 385 14.38 -5.80 7.20
CA VAL A 385 15.79 -5.98 6.83
C VAL A 385 16.53 -6.70 7.94
N ILE A 386 16.41 -6.25 9.19
CA ILE A 386 17.09 -6.86 10.34
C ILE A 386 16.69 -8.33 10.51
N ALA A 387 15.41 -8.65 10.35
CA ALA A 387 14.89 -10.02 10.45
C ALA A 387 15.46 -10.97 9.37
N ASN A 388 15.74 -10.43 8.18
CA ASN A 388 16.15 -11.21 7.01
C ASN A 388 17.67 -11.27 6.80
N GLU A 389 18.39 -10.24 7.25
CA GLU A 389 19.84 -10.17 7.19
C GLU A 389 20.48 -11.22 8.11
N ASN A 390 21.69 -11.63 7.74
CA ASN A 390 22.44 -12.69 8.42
C ASN A 390 23.17 -12.12 9.64
N ILE A 391 22.51 -11.35 10.48
CA ILE A 391 23.09 -10.83 11.73
C ILE A 391 23.00 -11.94 12.79
N ASP A 392 23.94 -11.92 13.74
CA ASP A 392 23.80 -12.66 14.99
C ASP A 392 22.39 -12.53 15.58
N ILE A 393 21.81 -13.66 15.98
CA ILE A 393 20.39 -13.73 16.36
C ILE A 393 20.13 -12.99 17.66
N ALA A 394 21.07 -13.02 18.61
CA ALA A 394 20.93 -12.32 19.87
C ALA A 394 20.89 -10.81 19.65
N ARG A 395 21.84 -10.28 18.86
CA ARG A 395 21.88 -8.86 18.55
C ARG A 395 20.69 -8.42 17.70
N ALA A 396 20.33 -9.18 16.67
CA ALA A 396 19.16 -8.89 15.85
C ALA A 396 17.88 -8.86 16.69
N ASN A 397 17.74 -9.78 17.66
CA ASN A 397 16.58 -9.86 18.54
C ASN A 397 16.52 -8.66 19.50
N PHE A 398 17.67 -8.24 20.06
CA PHE A 398 17.78 -7.02 20.86
C PHE A 398 17.33 -5.78 20.07
N ILE A 399 17.85 -5.59 18.85
CA ILE A 399 17.51 -4.44 18.00
C ILE A 399 16.02 -4.46 17.62
N ILE A 400 15.49 -5.61 17.19
CA ILE A 400 14.08 -5.77 16.83
C ILE A 400 13.18 -5.48 18.03
N ARG A 401 13.50 -6.01 19.21
CA ARG A 401 12.74 -5.72 20.44
C ARG A 401 12.79 -4.21 20.75
N GLY A 402 13.96 -3.58 20.66
CA GLY A 402 14.14 -2.13 20.87
C GLY A 402 13.24 -1.29 19.94
N LEU A 403 13.22 -1.62 18.65
CA LEU A 403 12.36 -0.97 17.67
C LEU A 403 10.86 -1.23 17.91
N LEU A 404 10.47 -2.45 18.30
CA LEU A 404 9.07 -2.83 18.49
C LEU A 404 8.46 -2.32 19.80
N HIS A 405 9.16 -2.49 20.91
CA HIS A 405 8.62 -2.27 22.25
C HIS A 405 8.97 -0.89 22.82
N ASN A 406 9.99 -0.21 22.30
CA ASN A 406 10.38 1.13 22.74
C ASN A 406 9.99 2.18 21.69
N GLU A 407 10.52 2.08 20.48
CA GLU A 407 10.32 3.08 19.43
C GLU A 407 8.88 3.05 18.89
N ALA A 408 8.40 1.91 18.39
CA ALA A 408 7.08 1.82 17.78
C ALA A 408 5.96 2.11 18.79
N LEU A 409 6.10 1.64 20.03
CA LEU A 409 5.10 1.88 21.09
C LEU A 409 4.97 3.38 21.41
N LYS A 410 6.09 4.09 21.56
CA LYS A 410 6.11 5.53 21.87
C LYS A 410 5.74 6.39 20.67
N LYS A 411 6.36 6.13 19.51
CA LYS A 411 6.23 6.98 18.30
C LYS A 411 4.93 6.76 17.54
N LEU A 412 4.39 5.54 17.53
CA LEU A 412 3.12 5.24 16.84
C LEU A 412 1.91 5.20 17.78
N ASN A 413 2.13 5.46 19.08
CA ASN A 413 1.11 5.37 20.13
C ASN A 413 0.31 4.05 20.05
N LEU A 414 1.02 2.91 20.08
CA LEU A 414 0.39 1.59 19.93
C LEU A 414 -0.27 1.12 21.24
N PRO A 415 -1.41 0.40 21.18
CA PRO A 415 -2.08 -0.11 22.37
C PRO A 415 -1.28 -1.25 23.03
N ALA A 416 -0.91 -1.06 24.29
CA ALA A 416 -0.16 -2.04 25.09
C ALA A 416 -1.03 -3.17 25.69
N GLU A 417 -2.32 -3.23 25.34
CA GLU A 417 -3.28 -4.18 25.89
C GLU A 417 -2.91 -5.64 25.58
N PHE A 418 -3.04 -6.51 26.59
CA PHE A 418 -3.00 -7.95 26.40
C PHE A 418 -4.42 -8.45 26.16
N ILE A 419 -4.78 -8.60 24.89
CA ILE A 419 -6.06 -9.22 24.54
C ILE A 419 -5.91 -10.73 24.75
N SER A 420 -6.39 -11.23 25.89
CA SER A 420 -6.70 -12.65 26.02
C SER A 420 -7.85 -12.93 25.06
N HIS A 421 -7.55 -13.61 23.94
CA HIS A 421 -8.63 -14.32 23.29
C HIS A 421 -9.17 -15.25 24.36
N LYS A 422 -10.45 -15.11 24.73
CA LYS A 422 -11.15 -16.09 25.57
C LYS A 422 -10.65 -17.44 25.13
N GLN A 423 -10.17 -18.27 26.06
CA GLN A 423 -9.72 -19.62 25.76
C GLN A 423 -10.91 -20.38 25.17
N ILE A 424 -11.12 -20.22 23.86
CA ILE A 424 -12.08 -20.99 23.13
C ILE A 424 -11.47 -22.38 23.16
N LYS A 425 -12.14 -23.31 23.85
CA LYS A 425 -11.78 -24.72 23.86
C LYS A 425 -11.52 -25.11 22.41
N GLN A 426 -10.26 -25.26 22.04
CA GLN A 426 -9.90 -25.55 20.67
C GLN A 426 -10.62 -26.85 20.30
N PRO A 427 -11.43 -26.87 19.23
CA PRO A 427 -11.89 -28.14 18.71
C PRO A 427 -10.65 -28.98 18.42
N TYR A 428 -10.62 -30.20 18.94
CA TYR A 428 -9.47 -31.10 18.88
C TYR A 428 -9.26 -31.57 17.44
N PHE A 429 -8.62 -30.76 16.61
CA PHE A 429 -8.22 -31.16 15.27
C PHE A 429 -6.89 -31.91 15.36
N LYS A 430 -6.93 -33.22 15.12
CA LYS A 430 -5.73 -34.05 14.96
C LYS A 430 -4.98 -33.59 13.70
N HIS A 431 -3.98 -32.72 13.86
CA HIS A 431 -3.05 -32.40 12.78
C HIS A 431 -1.84 -33.33 12.83
N ASN A 432 -1.86 -34.38 12.00
CA ASN A 432 -0.75 -35.33 11.80
C ASN A 432 0.47 -34.73 11.04
N LYS A 433 0.63 -33.40 10.95
CA LYS A 433 1.63 -32.77 10.05
C LYS A 433 2.61 -31.78 10.69
N VAL A 434 2.49 -31.47 11.99
CA VAL A 434 3.45 -30.58 12.66
C VAL A 434 4.21 -31.38 13.71
N THR A 435 5.46 -31.71 13.41
CA THR A 435 6.35 -32.52 14.27
C THR A 435 6.74 -31.79 15.58
N TYR A 436 6.52 -30.48 15.65
CA TYR A 436 6.95 -29.61 16.74
C TYR A 436 5.76 -29.05 17.53
N LYS A 437 5.85 -29.07 18.87
CA LYS A 437 4.90 -28.37 19.75
C LYS A 437 5.36 -26.91 19.94
N PHE A 438 4.45 -25.96 19.76
CA PHE A 438 4.65 -24.53 20.02
C PHE A 438 3.70 -24.08 21.13
N SER A 439 4.16 -23.22 22.05
CA SER A 439 3.33 -22.70 23.14
C SER A 439 2.38 -21.61 22.65
N ASN A 440 1.09 -21.69 23.02
CA ASN A 440 0.13 -20.60 22.83
C ASN A 440 0.28 -19.59 23.97
N THR A 441 1.21 -18.63 23.82
CA THR A 441 1.40 -17.54 24.78
C THR A 441 0.47 -16.37 24.49
N CYS A 442 0.09 -15.62 25.53
CA CYS A 442 -0.64 -14.38 25.37
C CYS A 442 0.31 -13.29 24.86
N ILE A 443 0.10 -12.86 23.61
CA ILE A 443 0.89 -11.81 22.96
C ILE A 443 0.10 -10.49 23.03
N SER A 444 0.79 -9.37 23.29
CA SER A 444 0.19 -8.03 23.33
C SER A 444 -0.32 -7.57 21.96
N GLU A 445 -1.29 -6.65 21.94
CA GLU A 445 -1.88 -6.19 20.68
C GLU A 445 -0.91 -5.34 19.85
N HIS A 446 -0.05 -4.51 20.46
CA HIS A 446 0.97 -3.76 19.70
C HIS A 446 1.91 -4.68 18.91
N TYR A 447 2.33 -5.81 19.50
CA TYR A 447 3.16 -6.79 18.80
C TYR A 447 2.38 -7.46 17.68
N ARG A 448 1.10 -7.81 17.89
CA ARG A 448 0.24 -8.39 16.84
C ARG A 448 0.03 -7.41 15.68
N ILE A 449 -0.17 -6.12 15.96
CA ILE A 449 -0.28 -5.07 14.94
C ILE A 449 1.00 -5.03 14.11
N MET A 450 2.17 -4.93 14.76
CA MET A 450 3.45 -4.91 14.05
C MET A 450 3.69 -6.21 13.28
N LYS A 451 3.33 -7.36 13.85
CA LYS A 451 3.41 -8.66 13.16
C LYS A 451 2.54 -8.71 11.91
N ARG A 452 1.32 -8.17 11.94
CA ARG A 452 0.45 -8.06 10.75
C ARG A 452 1.06 -7.14 9.68
N LEU A 453 1.73 -6.06 10.07
CA LEU A 453 2.36 -5.12 9.14
C LEU A 453 3.67 -5.65 8.54
N ILE A 454 4.46 -6.37 9.34
CA ILE A 454 5.74 -6.95 8.91
C ILE A 454 5.52 -8.24 8.10
N GLY A 455 4.59 -9.10 8.50
CA GLY A 455 4.24 -10.33 7.79
C GLY A 455 5.21 -11.48 8.02
N ASP A 456 5.59 -12.17 6.95
CA ASP A 456 6.36 -13.42 7.06
C ASP A 456 7.77 -13.21 7.62
N SER A 457 8.41 -12.06 7.37
CA SER A 457 9.79 -11.81 7.85
C SER A 457 9.93 -11.92 9.37
N ILE A 458 8.96 -11.39 10.13
CA ILE A 458 9.00 -11.51 11.61
C ILE A 458 8.59 -12.91 12.05
N THR A 459 7.71 -13.58 11.30
CA THR A 459 7.31 -14.96 11.60
C THR A 459 8.48 -15.94 11.41
N ASP A 460 9.32 -15.69 10.40
CA ASP A 460 10.56 -16.43 10.20
C ASP A 460 11.57 -16.15 11.30
N PHE A 461 11.68 -14.88 11.69
CA PHE A 461 12.58 -14.48 12.76
C PHE A 461 12.17 -15.10 14.09
N GLU A 462 10.88 -15.12 14.43
CA GLU A 462 10.34 -15.86 15.58
C GLU A 462 10.76 -17.33 15.53
N ALA A 463 10.64 -17.99 14.36
CA ALA A 463 11.06 -19.39 14.21
C ALA A 463 12.57 -19.56 14.46
N ARG A 464 13.41 -18.64 13.94
CA ARG A 464 14.86 -18.64 14.20
C ARG A 464 15.14 -18.53 15.70
N VAL A 465 14.53 -17.55 16.38
CA VAL A 465 14.73 -17.36 17.83
C VAL A 465 14.26 -18.59 18.62
N ILE A 466 13.08 -19.16 18.30
CA ILE A 466 12.55 -20.35 18.96
C ILE A 466 13.47 -21.56 18.77
N TYR A 467 14.08 -21.71 17.59
CA TYR A 467 15.01 -22.81 17.32
C TYR A 467 16.25 -22.69 18.20
N HIS A 468 16.88 -21.51 18.22
CA HIS A 468 18.10 -21.26 18.98
C HIS A 468 17.86 -21.17 20.50
N TYR A 469 16.64 -20.81 20.94
CA TYR A 469 16.24 -20.83 22.34
C TYR A 469 16.27 -22.24 22.97
N ARG A 470 16.20 -23.30 22.16
CA ARG A 470 16.20 -24.69 22.66
C ARG A 470 17.59 -25.22 22.98
N ASP A 471 18.63 -24.60 22.44
CA ASP A 471 20.01 -25.09 22.51
C ASP A 471 20.88 -24.33 23.54
N GLU A 472 20.50 -23.10 23.95
CA GLU A 472 21.24 -22.29 24.95
C GLU A 472 20.30 -21.53 25.91
N ASP A 473 20.69 -21.44 27.19
CA ASP A 473 20.05 -20.58 28.19
C ASP A 473 20.13 -19.09 27.77
N GLY A 474 19.00 -18.41 27.55
CA GLY A 474 18.92 -16.96 27.80
C GLY A 474 18.23 -16.03 26.79
N TYR A 475 17.82 -16.47 25.59
CA TYR A 475 17.21 -15.52 24.64
C TYR A 475 15.75 -15.21 24.97
N GLN A 476 15.45 -13.93 25.23
CA GLN A 476 14.05 -13.49 25.37
C GLN A 476 13.31 -13.63 24.03
N MET A 477 12.04 -14.02 24.07
CA MET A 477 11.25 -14.12 22.85
C MET A 477 10.97 -12.73 22.24
N PRO A 478 10.83 -12.60 20.90
CA PRO A 478 10.67 -11.30 20.26
C PRO A 478 9.43 -10.51 20.71
N TRP A 479 8.41 -11.19 21.23
CA TRP A 479 7.17 -10.58 21.75
C TRP A 479 7.25 -10.16 23.22
N VAL A 480 8.36 -10.44 23.91
CA VAL A 480 8.57 -10.04 25.30
C VAL A 480 9.10 -8.60 25.33
N PRO A 481 8.45 -7.68 26.09
CA PRO A 481 8.94 -6.31 26.26
C PRO A 481 10.38 -6.24 26.78
N LEU A 482 11.06 -5.11 26.56
CA LEU A 482 12.39 -4.88 27.14
C LEU A 482 12.27 -4.75 28.67
N THR A 483 13.25 -5.31 29.35
CA THR A 483 13.53 -4.98 30.76
C THR A 483 14.07 -3.55 30.88
N GLU A 484 14.06 -2.97 32.09
CA GLU A 484 14.60 -1.62 32.32
C GLU A 484 16.09 -1.53 31.92
N ALA A 485 16.89 -2.54 32.26
CA ALA A 485 18.30 -2.63 31.88
C ALA A 485 18.50 -2.66 30.35
N GLU A 486 17.73 -3.49 29.63
CA GLU A 486 17.77 -3.52 28.16
C GLU A 486 17.29 -2.19 27.54
N SER A 487 16.35 -1.49 28.19
CA SER A 487 15.89 -0.18 27.72
C SER A 487 16.96 0.89 27.88
N ASP A 488 17.82 0.82 28.89
CA ASP A 488 18.94 1.75 29.05
C ASP A 488 20.08 1.40 28.09
N GLU A 489 20.37 0.11 27.89
CA GLU A 489 21.31 -0.34 26.85
C GLU A 489 20.87 0.15 25.46
N TRP A 490 19.55 0.09 25.16
CA TRP A 490 19.01 0.61 23.90
C TRP A 490 19.28 2.11 23.71
N LYS A 491 19.20 2.92 24.76
CA LYS A 491 19.50 4.36 24.68
C LYS A 491 20.98 4.58 24.33
N VAL A 492 21.88 3.90 25.04
CA VAL A 492 23.34 3.97 24.80
C VAL A 492 23.68 3.52 23.38
N PHE A 493 23.04 2.45 22.90
CA PHE A 493 23.21 1.98 21.52
C PHE A 493 22.81 3.04 20.50
N LYS A 494 21.66 3.70 20.68
CA LYS A 494 21.21 4.78 19.78
C LYS A 494 22.17 5.98 19.76
N GLU A 495 22.66 6.38 20.94
CA GLU A 495 23.65 7.46 21.04
C GLU A 495 24.95 7.10 20.31
N SER A 496 25.39 5.84 20.43
CA SER A 496 26.56 5.35 19.72
C SER A 496 26.39 5.41 18.20
N VAL A 497 25.23 4.98 17.68
CA VAL A 497 24.90 5.06 16.24
C VAL A 497 24.83 6.53 15.77
N SER A 498 24.36 7.45 16.61
CA SER A 498 24.17 8.86 16.26
C SER A 498 25.46 9.64 16.04
N ASN A 499 26.54 9.26 16.73
CA ASN A 499 27.82 9.97 16.72
C ASN A 499 28.76 9.49 15.59
N ILE A 500 28.36 8.49 14.82
CA ILE A 500 29.18 7.88 13.77
C ILE A 500 28.80 8.49 12.42
N ASP A 501 29.79 8.97 11.67
CA ASP A 501 29.61 9.27 10.25
C ASP A 501 29.79 7.97 9.43
N PRO A 502 28.73 7.50 8.74
CA PRO A 502 28.78 6.25 7.97
C PRO A 502 29.77 6.26 6.80
N PHE A 503 30.30 7.42 6.40
CA PHE A 503 31.20 7.57 5.26
C PHE A 503 32.67 7.81 5.65
N HIS A 504 32.99 7.89 6.94
CA HIS A 504 34.35 8.16 7.42
C HIS A 504 35.10 6.94 7.96
N LYS A 505 34.40 5.84 8.28
CA LYS A 505 35.01 4.60 8.78
C LYS A 505 34.64 3.41 7.89
N ASN A 506 35.46 2.35 7.93
CA ASN A 506 35.15 1.11 7.25
C ASN A 506 33.90 0.45 7.89
N MET A 507 32.96 0.01 7.07
CA MET A 507 31.72 -0.61 7.53
C MET A 507 31.94 -1.93 8.29
N GLU A 508 32.98 -2.70 7.98
CA GLU A 508 33.28 -3.94 8.71
C GLU A 508 33.73 -3.66 10.14
N GLU A 509 34.55 -2.61 10.34
CA GLU A 509 34.98 -2.15 11.66
C GLU A 509 33.79 -1.63 12.46
N LEU A 510 32.94 -0.80 11.84
CA LEU A 510 31.69 -0.32 12.45
C LEU A 510 30.74 -1.46 12.82
N SER A 511 30.68 -2.50 11.99
CA SER A 511 29.87 -3.69 12.24
C SER A 511 30.33 -4.42 13.50
N SER A 512 31.65 -4.51 13.71
CA SER A 512 32.22 -5.13 14.91
C SER A 512 32.05 -4.24 16.15
N GLU A 513 32.33 -2.93 16.04
CA GLU A 513 32.14 -1.94 17.12
C GLU A 513 30.70 -1.96 17.67
N LEU A 514 29.69 -2.11 16.80
CA LEU A 514 28.27 -2.11 17.17
C LEU A 514 27.71 -3.51 17.47
N GLY A 515 28.52 -4.56 17.28
CA GLY A 515 28.15 -5.97 17.45
C GLY A 515 27.16 -6.51 16.41
N ILE A 516 27.06 -5.89 15.23
CA ILE A 516 26.15 -6.26 14.13
C ILE A 516 26.89 -7.16 13.12
N GLU A 517 27.70 -8.08 13.61
CA GLU A 517 28.51 -8.95 12.75
C GLU A 517 27.65 -9.95 11.96
N MET A 518 28.12 -10.30 10.77
CA MET A 518 27.46 -11.29 9.91
C MET A 518 27.72 -12.70 10.43
N ALA A 519 26.66 -13.42 10.77
CA ALA A 519 26.66 -14.80 11.25
C ALA A 519 26.06 -15.77 10.23
N ALA A 520 26.46 -17.05 10.28
CA ALA A 520 25.90 -18.08 9.42
C ALA A 520 24.42 -18.38 9.77
N LYS A 521 23.59 -18.64 8.75
CA LYS A 521 22.21 -19.10 8.95
C LYS A 521 22.20 -20.56 9.39
N ASN A 522 22.11 -20.77 10.69
CA ASN A 522 22.15 -22.11 11.30
C ASN A 522 20.76 -22.73 11.55
N THR A 523 19.67 -22.02 11.24
CA THR A 523 18.30 -22.52 11.41
C THR A 523 17.82 -23.32 10.19
N PRO A 524 17.37 -24.58 10.35
CA PRO A 524 16.86 -25.38 9.23
C PRO A 524 15.59 -24.81 8.58
N SER A 525 15.53 -24.79 7.24
CA SER A 525 14.41 -24.23 6.47
C SER A 525 13.07 -24.96 6.70
N HIS A 526 13.11 -26.27 6.97
CA HIS A 526 11.92 -27.06 7.27
C HIS A 526 11.28 -26.65 8.61
N PHE A 527 12.07 -26.20 9.59
CA PHE A 527 11.56 -25.73 10.88
C PHE A 527 10.79 -24.41 10.71
N ILE A 528 11.37 -23.47 9.95
CA ILE A 528 10.73 -22.19 9.62
C ILE A 528 9.40 -22.43 8.89
N SER A 529 9.39 -23.35 7.93
CA SER A 529 8.19 -23.72 7.17
C SER A 529 7.10 -24.33 8.08
N ALA A 530 7.49 -25.19 9.02
CA ALA A 530 6.56 -25.79 9.97
C ALA A 530 5.93 -24.74 10.90
N TYR A 531 6.71 -23.76 11.37
CA TYR A 531 6.20 -22.67 12.19
C TYR A 531 5.25 -21.73 11.43
N ARG A 532 5.56 -21.41 10.17
CA ARG A 532 4.65 -20.66 9.29
C ARG A 532 3.29 -21.35 9.15
N ILE A 533 3.29 -22.66 8.88
CA ILE A 533 2.07 -23.46 8.76
C ILE A 533 1.27 -23.42 10.07
N HIS A 534 1.94 -23.60 11.20
CA HIS A 534 1.30 -23.53 12.52
C HIS A 534 0.61 -22.18 12.76
N ASN A 535 1.29 -21.05 12.48
CA ASN A 535 0.71 -19.71 12.63
C ASN A 535 -0.46 -19.46 11.67
N ALA A 536 -0.39 -19.97 10.44
CA ALA A 536 -1.47 -19.86 9.46
C ALA A 536 -2.71 -20.66 9.90
N VAL A 537 -2.53 -21.88 10.40
CA VAL A 537 -3.61 -22.73 10.90
C VAL A 537 -4.31 -22.09 12.10
N ASN A 538 -3.56 -21.61 13.09
CA ASN A 538 -4.14 -20.92 14.25
C ASN A 538 -4.97 -19.69 13.84
N SER A 539 -4.48 -18.95 12.85
CA SER A 539 -5.20 -17.80 12.30
C SER A 539 -6.48 -18.22 11.56
N SER A 540 -6.47 -19.37 10.86
CA SER A 540 -7.66 -19.91 10.15
C SER A 540 -8.74 -20.37 11.13
N ILE A 541 -8.35 -21.11 12.16
CA ILE A 541 -9.29 -21.65 13.16
C ILE A 541 -10.09 -20.52 13.82
N SER A 542 -9.42 -19.41 14.18
CA SER A 542 -10.12 -18.24 14.73
C SER A 542 -11.15 -17.64 13.78
N ARG A 543 -10.90 -17.69 12.46
CA ARG A 543 -11.83 -17.18 11.43
C ARG A 543 -13.00 -18.12 11.22
N ASP A 544 -12.75 -19.42 11.21
CA ASP A 544 -13.79 -20.42 11.00
C ASP A 544 -14.80 -20.42 12.15
N ILE A 545 -14.31 -20.26 13.39
CA ILE A 545 -15.16 -20.11 14.57
C ILE A 545 -16.06 -18.87 14.46
N ASP A 546 -15.46 -17.73 14.11
CA ASP A 546 -16.17 -16.46 13.92
C ASP A 546 -17.23 -16.55 12.81
N LEU A 547 -16.89 -17.17 11.66
CA LEU A 547 -17.83 -17.41 10.58
C LEU A 547 -19.02 -18.28 11.02
N VAL A 548 -18.77 -19.33 11.82
CA VAL A 548 -19.84 -20.18 12.36
C VAL A 548 -20.75 -19.39 13.29
N HIS A 549 -20.21 -18.51 14.14
CA HIS A 549 -21.01 -17.62 14.98
C HIS A 549 -21.85 -16.65 14.15
N ARG A 550 -21.27 -16.03 13.12
CA ARG A 550 -21.97 -15.17 12.16
C ARG A 550 -23.14 -15.88 11.49
N LEU A 551 -22.92 -17.08 10.97
CA LEU A 551 -23.96 -17.86 10.28
C LEU A 551 -25.10 -18.27 11.22
N ARG A 552 -24.83 -18.49 12.52
CA ARG A 552 -25.85 -18.85 13.51
C ARG A 552 -26.71 -17.68 13.95
N ALA A 553 -26.13 -16.50 14.12
CA ALA A 553 -26.85 -15.31 14.57
C ALA A 553 -27.55 -14.57 13.41
N GLY A 554 -27.10 -14.74 12.17
CA GLY A 554 -27.47 -13.87 11.06
C GLY A 554 -26.52 -12.68 10.95
N LEU A 555 -26.21 -12.29 9.72
CA LEU A 555 -25.13 -11.33 9.43
C LEU A 555 -25.37 -9.96 10.07
N ASP A 556 -26.56 -9.39 9.90
CA ASP A 556 -26.88 -8.05 10.40
C ASP A 556 -27.02 -8.02 11.93
N GLU A 557 -27.60 -9.06 12.54
CA GLU A 557 -27.73 -9.16 14.00
C GLU A 557 -26.37 -9.37 14.67
N HIS A 558 -25.51 -10.21 14.08
CA HIS A 558 -24.15 -10.39 14.54
C HIS A 558 -23.37 -9.07 14.49
N LEU A 559 -23.44 -8.36 13.35
CA LEU A 559 -22.73 -7.09 13.19
C LEU A 559 -23.23 -6.05 14.20
N LYS A 560 -24.54 -5.89 14.38
CA LYS A 560 -25.10 -4.95 15.37
C LYS A 560 -24.56 -5.22 16.78
N LYS A 561 -24.57 -6.49 17.19
CA LYS A 561 -24.01 -6.92 18.48
C LYS A 561 -22.52 -6.62 18.58
N GLU A 562 -21.75 -6.86 17.53
CA GLU A 562 -20.32 -6.57 17.51
C GLU A 562 -20.03 -5.06 17.57
N LEU A 563 -20.83 -4.24 16.90
CA LEU A 563 -20.73 -2.78 16.97
C LEU A 563 -21.06 -2.26 18.38
N GLU A 564 -22.03 -2.85 19.07
CA GLU A 564 -22.37 -2.53 20.46
C GLU A 564 -21.27 -2.97 21.43
N GLU A 565 -20.79 -4.22 21.31
CA GLU A 565 -19.72 -4.76 22.16
C GLU A 565 -18.41 -3.97 22.04
N ARG A 566 -18.13 -3.42 20.86
CA ARG A 566 -16.95 -2.58 20.59
C ARG A 566 -17.19 -1.09 20.84
N GLY A 567 -18.41 -0.68 21.22
CA GLY A 567 -18.76 0.72 21.46
C GLY A 567 -18.74 1.60 20.20
N ILE A 568 -18.85 1.00 19.02
CA ILE A 568 -18.82 1.69 17.72
C ILE A 568 -20.22 2.24 17.40
N TYR A 569 -21.27 1.46 17.69
CA TYR A 569 -22.65 1.88 17.52
C TYR A 569 -23.40 1.56 18.81
N SER A 570 -24.09 2.55 19.37
CA SER A 570 -25.00 2.37 20.49
C SER A 570 -26.38 2.79 20.02
N SER A 571 -27.40 1.99 20.29
CA SER A 571 -28.79 2.29 19.92
C SER A 571 -29.47 3.29 20.89
N LYS A 572 -28.69 4.01 21.71
CA LYS A 572 -29.18 5.00 22.67
C LYS A 572 -28.84 6.43 22.27
#